data_AF-A0A060CD16-F1
#
_entry.id   AF-A0A060CD16-F1
#
_cell.length_a   1.000
_cell.length_b   1.000
_cell.length_c   1.000
_cell.angle_alpha   90.00
_cell.angle_beta   90.00
_cell.angle_gamma   90.00
#
_symmetry.space_group_name_H-M   'P 1'
#
loop_
_entity.id
_entity.type
_entity.pdbx_description
1 polymer ?
#
loop_
_entity_poly.entity_id
_entity_poly.type
_entity_poly.pdbx_seq_one_letter_code
_entity_poly.pdbx_strand_id
1 'polypeptide(L)'
;MKAIYEEVKTPYKYGLVVAPADNHHKIDCPTVFREGDKWYMTYVVYNGKTGTDGRGYETWMAESNDLLNWKTLGRILSYRDGKWDCNQRGGFPALPDMEWGGSYELQSYKGRHWMTYIGGEGTGYEAVRAPLFIG
;
A
#
# COMPACT_ATOMS: atom_id res chain seq x y z
N MET A 1 -20.29 -17.78 12.62
CA MET A 1 -19.91 -17.42 11.22
C MET A 1 -20.97 -16.61 10.49
N LYS A 2 -22.26 -16.99 10.43
CA LYS A 2 -23.31 -16.19 9.74
C LYS A 2 -23.37 -14.72 10.21
N ALA A 3 -23.34 -14.47 11.52
CA ALA A 3 -23.36 -13.12 12.07
C ALA A 3 -22.18 -12.24 11.57
N ILE A 4 -20.97 -12.80 11.49
CA ILE A 4 -19.78 -12.09 10.98
C ILE A 4 -19.97 -11.73 9.51
N TYR A 5 -20.46 -12.68 8.69
CA TYR A 5 -20.74 -12.40 7.28
C TYR A 5 -21.76 -11.26 7.10
N GLU A 6 -22.83 -11.28 7.87
CA GLU A 6 -23.86 -10.23 7.81
C GLU A 6 -23.33 -8.85 8.22
N GLU A 7 -22.39 -8.81 9.17
CA GLU A 7 -21.73 -7.58 9.64
C GLU A 7 -20.74 -7.02 8.62
N VAL A 8 -19.91 -7.86 7.98
CA VAL A 8 -18.77 -7.39 7.16
C VAL A 8 -19.06 -7.33 5.65
N LYS A 9 -20.23 -7.79 5.19
CA LYS A 9 -20.56 -7.80 3.75
C LYS A 9 -20.64 -6.39 3.15
N THR A 10 -20.12 -6.22 1.94
CA THR A 10 -20.16 -4.96 1.18
C THR A 10 -20.76 -5.19 -0.23
N PRO A 11 -22.09 -5.37 -0.37
CA PRO A 11 -22.71 -5.79 -1.63
C PRO A 11 -22.71 -4.73 -2.74
N TYR A 12 -22.50 -3.47 -2.38
CA TYR A 12 -22.56 -2.33 -3.30
C TYR A 12 -21.15 -1.89 -3.69
N LYS A 13 -20.79 -2.05 -4.96
CA LYS A 13 -19.49 -1.61 -5.50
C LYS A 13 -19.57 -0.12 -5.83
N TYR A 14 -18.75 0.71 -5.18
CA TYR A 14 -18.66 2.14 -5.47
C TYR A 14 -17.95 2.40 -6.82
N GLY A 15 -16.75 1.84 -7.00
CA GLY A 15 -15.92 2.06 -8.18
C GLY A 15 -14.44 2.07 -7.83
N LEU A 16 -13.61 2.55 -8.76
CA LEU A 16 -12.18 2.75 -8.54
C LEU A 16 -11.95 4.02 -7.71
N VAL A 17 -11.04 3.96 -6.74
CA VAL A 17 -10.67 5.11 -5.89
C VAL A 17 -9.30 5.68 -6.22
N VAL A 18 -8.35 4.83 -6.63
CA VAL A 18 -7.04 5.22 -7.17
C VAL A 18 -6.77 4.30 -8.36
N ALA A 19 -6.58 4.87 -9.54
CA ALA A 19 -6.36 4.14 -10.78
C ALA A 19 -5.12 4.69 -11.51
N PRO A 20 -4.33 3.84 -12.20
CA PRO A 20 -3.23 4.31 -13.02
C PRO A 20 -3.77 5.16 -14.18
N ALA A 21 -3.05 6.22 -14.52
CA ALA A 21 -3.41 7.10 -15.65
C ALA A 21 -3.03 6.50 -17.02
N ASP A 22 -2.29 5.39 -17.02
CA ASP A 22 -1.80 4.72 -18.22
C ASP A 22 -1.71 3.20 -18.02
N ASN A 23 -1.35 2.47 -19.07
CA ASN A 23 -1.23 1.02 -19.07
C ASN A 23 0.14 0.49 -18.62
N HIS A 24 1.06 1.37 -18.23
CA HIS A 24 2.42 1.04 -17.79
C HIS A 24 2.57 1.17 -16.28
N HIS A 25 1.47 1.38 -15.56
CA HIS A 25 1.45 1.36 -14.11
C HIS A 25 0.33 0.42 -13.61
N LYS A 26 0.60 -0.28 -12.52
CA LYS A 26 -0.37 -1.07 -11.77
C LYS A 26 -0.34 -0.61 -10.31
N ILE A 27 -1.53 -0.45 -9.73
CA ILE A 27 -1.72 0.03 -8.36
C ILE A 27 -2.36 -1.10 -7.56
N ASP A 28 -1.80 -1.41 -6.39
CA ASP A 28 -2.26 -2.50 -5.53
C ASP A 28 -1.96 -2.22 -4.03
N CYS A 29 -2.35 -3.15 -3.16
CA CYS A 29 -2.00 -3.24 -1.73
C CYS A 29 -2.43 -2.03 -0.87
N PRO A 30 -3.72 -1.69 -0.82
CA PRO A 30 -4.20 -0.60 0.03
C PRO A 30 -4.04 -0.94 1.52
N THR A 31 -3.45 -0.03 2.30
CA THR A 31 -3.58 0.01 3.76
C THR A 31 -4.19 1.35 4.16
N VAL A 32 -5.39 1.33 4.74
CA VAL A 32 -6.14 2.53 5.13
C VAL A 32 -6.04 2.76 6.63
N PHE A 33 -5.73 3.99 7.02
CA PHE A 33 -5.66 4.43 8.42
C PHE A 33 -6.07 5.90 8.53
N ARG A 34 -6.20 6.39 9.76
CA ARG A 34 -6.63 7.76 10.05
C ARG A 34 -5.62 8.45 10.95
N GLU A 35 -5.40 9.75 10.71
CA GLU A 35 -4.66 10.63 11.62
C GLU A 35 -5.44 11.96 11.71
N GLY A 36 -5.92 12.29 12.92
CA GLY A 36 -6.81 13.42 13.12
C GLY A 36 -8.15 13.26 12.39
N ASP A 37 -8.49 14.24 11.55
CA ASP A 37 -9.71 14.29 10.74
C ASP A 37 -9.51 13.75 9.31
N LYS A 38 -8.29 13.31 8.96
CA LYS A 38 -7.95 12.83 7.62
C LYS A 38 -7.73 11.32 7.55
N TRP A 39 -8.21 10.75 6.46
CA TRP A 39 -7.92 9.37 6.07
C TRP A 39 -6.71 9.32 5.17
N TYR A 40 -5.90 8.30 5.35
CA TYR A 40 -4.71 8.02 4.56
C TYR A 40 -4.77 6.60 4.01
N MET A 41 -4.20 6.42 2.81
CA MET A 41 -4.03 5.11 2.19
C MET A 41 -2.62 5.01 1.66
N THR A 42 -1.87 4.02 2.10
CA THR A 42 -0.67 3.59 1.39
C THR A 42 -1.02 2.54 0.35
N TYR A 43 -0.32 2.56 -0.77
CA TYR A 43 -0.48 1.59 -1.84
C TYR A 43 0.84 1.44 -2.61
N VAL A 44 1.00 0.30 -3.29
CA VAL A 44 2.19 0.03 -4.10
C VAL A 44 1.92 0.35 -5.56
N VAL A 45 2.96 0.81 -6.25
CA VAL A 45 2.94 1.04 -7.70
C VAL A 45 4.03 0.19 -8.35
N TYR A 46 3.62 -0.68 -9.25
CA TYR A 46 4.53 -1.30 -10.22
C TYR A 46 4.51 -0.48 -11.52
N ASN A 47 5.68 -0.10 -12.02
CA ASN A 47 5.84 0.76 -13.20
C ASN A 47 6.11 -0.02 -14.50
N GLY A 48 5.37 -1.10 -14.72
CA GLY A 48 5.40 -1.84 -15.97
C GLY A 48 4.02 -2.31 -16.44
N LYS A 49 3.91 -2.60 -17.73
CA LYS A 49 2.70 -3.18 -18.33
C LYS A 49 2.66 -4.69 -18.18
N THR A 50 3.81 -5.34 -18.35
CA THR A 50 4.02 -6.78 -18.36
C THR A 50 4.76 -7.25 -17.10
N GLY A 51 5.09 -8.54 -17.00
CA GLY A 51 5.84 -9.05 -15.86
C GLY A 51 7.29 -8.57 -15.79
N THR A 52 7.91 -8.09 -16.88
CA THR A 52 9.38 -7.95 -16.94
C THR A 52 9.90 -6.60 -17.43
N ASP A 53 9.01 -5.68 -17.83
CA ASP A 53 9.34 -4.35 -18.39
C ASP A 53 9.44 -3.25 -17.33
N GLY A 54 8.77 -3.40 -16.19
CA GLY A 54 8.87 -2.46 -15.07
C GLY A 54 10.10 -2.70 -14.21
N ARG A 55 10.47 -1.68 -13.45
CA ARG A 55 11.57 -1.77 -12.48
C ARG A 55 11.15 -2.56 -11.25
N GLY A 56 10.00 -2.25 -10.65
CA GLY A 56 9.47 -2.95 -9.48
C GLY A 56 8.56 -2.06 -8.65
N TYR A 57 8.46 -2.33 -7.35
CA TYR A 57 7.55 -1.60 -6.45
C TYR A 57 8.17 -0.33 -5.85
N GLU A 58 7.40 0.76 -5.87
CA GLU A 58 7.51 1.87 -4.92
C GLU A 58 6.21 1.98 -4.10
N THR A 59 6.30 2.47 -2.86
CA THR A 59 5.11 2.73 -2.02
C THR A 59 4.75 4.20 -2.03
N TRP A 60 3.47 4.46 -2.20
CA TRP A 60 2.85 5.77 -2.30
C TRP A 60 1.82 5.96 -1.21
N MET A 61 1.42 7.22 -1.00
CA MET A 61 0.39 7.61 -0.05
C MET A 61 -0.61 8.57 -0.70
N ALA A 62 -1.89 8.41 -0.38
CA ALA A 62 -2.98 9.31 -0.71
C ALA A 62 -3.74 9.74 0.56
N GLU A 63 -4.44 10.86 0.49
CA GLU A 63 -5.36 11.33 1.53
C GLU A 63 -6.82 11.38 1.04
N SER A 64 -7.76 11.31 1.98
CA SER A 64 -9.19 11.45 1.74
C SER A 64 -9.89 12.08 2.96
N ASN A 65 -10.99 12.79 2.71
CA ASN A 65 -11.87 13.31 3.76
C ASN A 65 -13.10 12.42 4.00
N ASP A 66 -13.39 11.47 3.10
CA ASP A 66 -14.68 10.75 3.06
C ASP A 66 -14.55 9.26 2.72
N LEU A 67 -13.32 8.72 2.67
CA LEU A 67 -12.98 7.34 2.27
C LEU A 67 -13.26 6.99 0.80
N LEU A 68 -13.88 7.89 0.03
CA LEU A 68 -14.35 7.62 -1.33
C LEU A 68 -13.53 8.37 -2.38
N ASN A 69 -13.21 9.63 -2.11
CA ASN A 69 -12.45 10.51 -2.99
C ASN A 69 -11.01 10.62 -2.46
N TRP A 70 -10.05 10.20 -3.29
CA TRP A 70 -8.64 10.10 -2.88
C TRP A 70 -7.73 10.98 -3.72
N LYS A 71 -6.77 11.63 -3.05
CA LYS A 71 -5.73 12.45 -3.69
C LYS A 71 -4.36 11.90 -3.34
N THR A 72 -3.63 11.41 -4.34
CA THR A 72 -2.23 11.00 -4.19
C THR A 72 -1.36 12.17 -3.74
N LEU A 73 -0.59 11.96 -2.68
CA LEU A 73 0.36 12.91 -2.11
C LEU A 73 1.78 12.70 -2.63
N GLY A 74 2.21 11.44 -2.78
CA GLY A 74 3.55 11.10 -3.25
C GLY A 74 4.08 9.79 -2.70
N ARG A 75 5.38 9.57 -2.89
CA ARG A 75 6.10 8.37 -2.46
C ARG A 75 6.49 8.44 -0.99
N ILE A 76 6.41 7.31 -0.30
CA ILE A 76 6.93 7.11 1.06
C ILE A 76 8.04 6.06 1.14
N LEU A 77 8.12 5.15 0.17
CA LEU A 77 9.26 4.26 -0.04
C LEU A 77 9.63 4.22 -1.52
N SER A 78 10.67 4.97 -1.89
CA SER A 78 11.19 5.01 -3.26
C SER A 78 12.27 3.96 -3.48
N TYR A 79 12.61 3.73 -4.76
CA TYR A 79 13.79 2.95 -5.15
C TYR A 79 15.05 3.42 -4.41
N ARG A 80 15.91 2.47 -4.05
CA ARG A 80 17.03 2.73 -3.14
C ARG A 80 18.33 2.10 -3.65
N ASP A 81 18.95 2.78 -4.61
CA ASP A 81 20.16 2.30 -5.28
C ASP A 81 21.28 1.92 -4.30
N GLY A 82 21.99 0.83 -4.60
CA GLY A 82 23.10 0.32 -3.80
C GLY A 82 22.69 -0.36 -2.48
N LYS A 83 21.40 -0.63 -2.26
CA LYS A 83 20.88 -1.39 -1.11
C LYS A 83 20.22 -2.70 -1.57
N TRP A 84 20.03 -3.62 -0.63
CA TRP A 84 19.49 -4.95 -0.89
C TRP A 84 18.07 -4.95 -1.50
N ASP A 85 17.33 -3.87 -1.30
CA ASP A 85 15.95 -3.65 -1.71
C ASP A 85 15.82 -2.59 -2.81
N CYS A 86 16.86 -2.44 -3.65
CA CYS A 86 16.97 -1.31 -4.57
C CYS A 86 15.83 -1.22 -5.61
N ASN A 87 15.19 -2.33 -5.94
CA ASN A 87 14.17 -2.39 -7.01
C ASN A 87 12.77 -2.72 -6.52
N GLN A 88 12.61 -3.25 -5.30
CA GLN A 88 11.30 -3.62 -4.74
C GLN A 88 11.16 -3.00 -3.36
N ARG A 89 10.14 -2.15 -3.17
CA ARG A 89 9.94 -1.35 -1.95
C ARG A 89 8.44 -1.21 -1.65
N GLY A 90 7.72 -2.34 -1.54
CA GLY A 90 6.27 -2.40 -1.33
C GLY A 90 5.87 -2.50 0.14
N GLY A 91 5.37 -1.43 0.73
CA GLY A 91 5.24 -1.25 2.18
C GLY A 91 3.82 -1.31 2.72
N PHE A 92 3.74 -1.72 3.99
CA PHE A 92 2.51 -1.93 4.75
C PHE A 92 2.69 -1.31 6.16
N PRO A 93 2.03 -0.18 6.45
CA PRO A 93 2.02 0.41 7.79
C PRO A 93 1.68 -0.62 8.87
N ALA A 94 2.40 -0.59 9.98
CA ALA A 94 2.31 -1.56 11.05
C ALA A 94 1.62 -0.99 12.29
N LEU A 95 1.23 -1.89 13.19
CA LEU A 95 0.57 -1.59 14.46
C LEU A 95 -0.76 -0.82 14.32
N PRO A 96 -1.68 -1.23 13.42
CA PRO A 96 -3.00 -0.60 13.37
C PRO A 96 -3.75 -0.85 14.68
N ASP A 97 -4.63 0.07 15.06
CA ASP A 97 -5.73 -0.26 15.96
C ASP A 97 -6.58 -1.38 15.33
N MET A 98 -6.76 -2.47 16.09
CA MET A 98 -7.42 -3.68 15.61
C MET A 98 -8.90 -3.75 16.00
N GLU A 99 -9.42 -2.74 16.72
CA GLU A 99 -10.84 -2.69 17.07
C GLU A 99 -11.71 -2.48 15.81
N TRP A 100 -12.69 -3.35 15.61
CA TRP A 100 -13.69 -3.22 14.54
C TRP A 100 -14.55 -1.98 14.77
N GLY A 101 -14.55 -1.04 13.81
CA GLY A 101 -15.24 0.24 13.95
C GLY A 101 -14.58 1.21 14.94
N GLY A 102 -13.33 0.93 15.34
CA GLY A 102 -12.55 1.72 16.30
C GLY A 102 -11.91 2.97 15.70
N SER A 103 -10.71 3.31 16.17
CA SER A 103 -10.08 4.60 15.83
C SER A 103 -9.53 4.65 14.39
N TYR A 104 -9.10 3.50 13.88
CA TYR A 104 -8.30 3.33 12.65
C TYR A 104 -6.93 4.02 12.67
N GLU A 105 -6.42 4.38 13.85
CA GLU A 105 -5.12 5.01 14.00
C GLU A 105 -3.98 3.99 13.92
N LEU A 106 -2.79 4.43 13.52
CA LEU A 106 -1.56 3.65 13.66
C LEU A 106 -0.93 3.93 15.02
N GLN A 107 -0.64 2.87 15.77
CA GLN A 107 0.03 3.01 17.06
C GLN A 107 1.51 3.38 16.87
N SER A 108 2.09 3.98 17.91
CA SER A 108 3.52 4.24 17.96
C SER A 108 4.22 3.31 18.94
N TYR A 109 5.45 2.93 18.63
CA TYR A 109 6.33 2.20 19.55
C TYR A 109 7.68 2.89 19.56
N LYS A 110 8.20 3.21 20.76
CA LYS A 110 9.43 3.99 20.95
C LYS A 110 9.43 5.34 20.19
N GLY A 111 8.28 6.03 20.21
CA GLY A 111 8.13 7.35 19.60
C GLY A 111 8.17 7.36 18.07
N ARG A 112 7.93 6.22 17.42
CA ARG A 112 7.91 6.08 15.95
C ARG A 112 6.71 5.26 15.51
N HIS A 113 6.18 5.58 14.33
CA HIS A 113 5.37 4.65 13.55
C HIS A 113 6.27 3.69 12.78
N TRP A 114 5.74 2.50 12.50
CA TRP A 114 6.48 1.40 11.90
C TRP A 114 5.79 0.93 10.63
N MET A 115 6.56 0.32 9.74
CA MET A 115 6.08 -0.25 8.49
C MET A 115 7.01 -1.41 8.14
N THR A 116 6.43 -2.54 7.74
CA THR A 116 7.18 -3.61 7.09
C THR A 116 7.02 -3.48 5.59
N TYR A 117 7.89 -4.12 4.82
CA TYR A 117 7.80 -4.04 3.37
C TYR A 117 8.38 -5.26 2.66
N ILE A 118 7.85 -5.55 1.48
CA ILE A 118 8.46 -6.44 0.49
C ILE A 118 9.65 -5.72 -0.14
N GLY A 119 10.83 -6.32 0.00
CA GLY A 119 12.11 -5.82 -0.48
C GLY A 119 12.87 -6.80 -1.37
N GLY A 120 13.66 -6.29 -2.32
CA GLY A 120 14.53 -7.11 -3.15
C GLY A 120 15.26 -6.35 -4.27
N GLU A 121 16.27 -7.01 -4.85
CA GLU A 121 17.10 -6.48 -5.93
C GLU A 121 16.61 -6.86 -7.35
N GLY A 122 15.73 -7.85 -7.47
CA GLY A 122 15.19 -8.28 -8.77
C GLY A 122 14.28 -7.22 -9.39
N THR A 123 14.46 -6.90 -10.67
CA THR A 123 13.50 -6.05 -11.40
C THR A 123 12.30 -6.85 -11.90
N GLY A 124 11.28 -6.15 -12.40
CA GLY A 124 10.04 -6.74 -12.90
C GLY A 124 8.98 -6.87 -11.81
N TYR A 125 7.89 -7.55 -12.15
CA TYR A 125 6.76 -7.74 -11.26
C TYR A 125 7.11 -8.78 -10.18
N GLU A 126 7.04 -8.38 -8.92
CA GLU A 126 7.36 -9.23 -7.76
C GLU A 126 8.72 -9.95 -7.89
N ALA A 127 8.72 -11.27 -7.73
CA ALA A 127 9.91 -12.10 -7.62
C ALA A 127 10.34 -12.70 -8.96
N VAL A 128 9.87 -12.16 -10.09
CA VAL A 128 10.04 -12.78 -11.42
C VAL A 128 11.52 -12.93 -11.83
N ARG A 129 12.42 -12.07 -11.31
CA ARG A 129 13.86 -12.15 -11.58
C ARG A 129 14.73 -12.54 -10.38
N ALA A 130 14.27 -12.29 -9.15
CA ALA A 130 14.99 -12.65 -7.94
C ALA A 130 14.03 -12.76 -6.74
N PRO A 131 14.38 -13.51 -5.68
CA PRO A 131 13.56 -13.62 -4.47
C PRO A 131 13.31 -12.27 -3.78
N LEU A 132 12.21 -12.22 -3.01
CA LEU A 132 11.84 -11.10 -2.17
C LEU A 132 11.95 -11.48 -0.69
N PHE A 133 12.18 -10.49 0.17
CA PHE A 133 12.27 -10.64 1.61
C PHE A 133 11.44 -9.56 2.31
N ILE A 134 11.20 -9.73 3.61
CA ILE A 134 10.51 -8.73 4.42
C ILE A 134 11.54 -7.87 5.18
N GLY A 135 11.44 -6.55 5.00
CA GLY A 135 12.21 -5.53 5.71
C GLY A 135 11.38 -4.77 6.73
#